data_AF-A0A434CMA9-F1
#
_entry.id   AF-A0A434CMA9-F1
#
_cell.length_a   1.000
_cell.length_b   1.000
_cell.length_c   1.000
_cell.angle_alpha   90.00
_cell.angle_beta   90.00
_cell.angle_gamma   90.00
#
_symmetry.space_group_name_H-M   'P 1'
#
loop_
_entity.id
_entity.type
_entity.pdbx_description
1 polymer ?
#
loop_
_entity_poly.entity_id
_entity_poly.type
_entity_poly.pdbx_seq_one_letter_code
_entity_poly.pdbx_strand_id
1 'polypeptide(L)'
;LQTMQPIHIRHRLESAKIIPGAGQNPHHLLGVVTRAGINASEAAGARRRTFVLASTTEDDTPHDGAPTSWSSELDQLAAGVSGVQKSPRLLLVSAGNSDQNKFGNGDYLPVCDDPDNEVESPAQAWNAICVGACTEKNVLPVGEPGTPLASVGDLAPSSRTASWSSYWPLKPDVVLEGGNWVVNGPPPPMKHAALSLLTTDHTYPARAFTTVGETSAATALAARAITNLWADYPALWPETIRALFVSSARWTERMRSHLPANPGKGHFGPLFKRYGFGVPDMERARRSASNALTLIVQDTITPYRLSDSGGADHVHNEMRLFELPWPVEELRKLVNSPVSLRVALSTFV
;
A
#
# COMPACT_ATOMS: atom_id res chain seq x y z
N LEU A 1 -30.69 13.72 7.75
CA LEU A 1 -31.22 12.34 7.64
C LEU A 1 -30.65 11.51 8.78
N GLN A 2 -31.37 11.36 9.89
CA GLN A 2 -31.01 10.42 10.96
C GLN A 2 -31.51 9.04 10.54
N THR A 3 -30.60 8.13 10.21
CA THR A 3 -30.93 6.72 10.02
C THR A 3 -30.93 6.04 11.39
N MET A 4 -32.08 5.51 11.81
CA MET A 4 -32.24 4.69 13.03
C MET A 4 -31.69 3.26 12.88
N GLN A 5 -31.00 2.96 11.77
CA GLN A 5 -30.39 1.64 11.59
C GLN A 5 -29.14 1.52 12.47
N PRO A 6 -28.99 0.41 13.22
CA PRO A 6 -27.81 0.20 14.06
C PRO A 6 -26.54 0.20 13.19
N ILE A 7 -25.57 1.03 13.57
CA ILE A 7 -24.25 1.04 12.93
C ILE A 7 -23.46 -0.13 13.50
N HIS A 8 -23.22 -1.15 12.68
CA HIS A 8 -22.39 -2.30 13.05
C HIS A 8 -20.92 -2.02 12.74
N ILE A 9 -20.12 -1.72 13.77
CA ILE A 9 -18.66 -1.57 13.65
C ILE A 9 -17.99 -2.92 13.95
N ARG A 10 -17.35 -3.52 12.93
CA ARG A 10 -16.70 -4.85 13.03
C ARG A 10 -15.22 -4.81 13.45
N HIS A 11 -14.66 -3.62 13.66
CA HIS A 11 -13.27 -3.40 14.01
C HIS A 11 -13.15 -2.36 15.14
N ARG A 12 -11.95 -2.23 15.71
CA ARG A 12 -11.64 -1.25 16.75
C ARG A 12 -10.35 -0.52 16.36
N LEU A 13 -10.19 0.68 16.89
CA LEU A 13 -8.96 1.45 16.74
C LEU A 13 -8.10 1.27 17.99
N GLU A 14 -6.82 0.99 17.79
CA GLU A 14 -5.78 0.97 18.82
C GLU A 14 -4.69 1.95 18.37
N SER A 15 -3.99 2.60 19.32
CA SER A 15 -2.92 3.55 19.02
C SER A 15 -1.69 3.27 19.86
N ALA A 16 -0.53 3.17 19.22
CA ALA A 16 0.76 3.13 19.87
C ALA A 16 1.59 4.32 19.39
N LYS A 17 2.10 5.13 20.32
CA LYS A 17 2.91 6.31 20.00
C LYS A 17 4.35 5.89 19.77
N ILE A 18 4.82 6.06 18.53
CA ILE A 18 6.21 5.77 18.12
C ILE A 18 7.04 7.04 17.84
N ILE A 19 6.38 8.19 17.66
CA ILE A 19 7.04 9.49 17.47
C ILE A 19 6.99 10.27 18.79
N PRO A 20 8.11 10.79 19.30
CA PRO A 20 8.13 11.53 20.57
C PRO A 20 7.38 12.86 20.44
N GLY A 21 6.93 13.42 21.58
CA GLY A 21 6.28 14.74 21.60
C GLY A 21 7.23 15.91 21.36
N ALA A 22 8.54 15.70 21.58
CA ALA A 22 9.60 16.66 21.33
C ALA A 22 10.87 15.90 20.93
N GLY A 23 11.70 16.52 20.09
CA GLY A 23 12.89 15.88 19.50
C GLY A 23 12.52 14.86 18.42
N GLN A 24 13.48 14.01 18.07
CA GLN A 24 13.34 12.97 17.07
C GLN A 24 13.99 11.68 17.56
N ASN A 25 13.43 10.54 17.17
CA ASN A 25 14.13 9.27 17.34
C ASN A 25 15.20 9.18 16.23
N PRO A 26 16.44 8.75 16.53
CA PRO A 26 17.39 8.42 15.49
C PRO A 26 16.81 7.38 14.52
N HIS A 27 16.95 7.59 13.21
CA HIS A 27 16.32 6.74 12.18
C HIS A 27 16.67 5.25 12.34
N HIS A 28 17.92 4.94 12.70
CA HIS A 28 18.38 3.57 12.93
C HIS A 28 17.69 2.85 14.10
N LEU A 29 16.99 3.57 15.00
CA LEU A 29 16.21 3.02 16.11
C LEU A 29 14.71 2.89 15.80
N LEU A 30 14.22 3.40 14.66
CA LEU A 30 12.79 3.41 14.35
C LEU A 30 12.19 2.00 14.23
N GLY A 31 12.97 1.01 13.80
CA GLY A 31 12.58 -0.41 13.86
C GLY A 31 12.29 -0.87 15.29
N VAL A 32 13.22 -0.62 16.21
CA VAL A 32 13.09 -1.01 17.63
C VAL A 32 11.87 -0.35 18.27
N VAL A 33 11.64 0.94 18.00
CA VAL A 33 10.50 1.70 18.52
C VAL A 33 9.18 1.17 17.94
N THR A 34 9.15 0.84 16.65
CA THR A 34 7.97 0.25 15.99
C THR A 34 7.62 -1.11 16.58
N ARG A 35 8.61 -1.98 16.76
CA ARG A 35 8.45 -3.28 17.44
C ARG A 35 7.90 -3.09 18.86
N ALA A 36 8.39 -2.12 19.62
CA ALA A 36 7.90 -1.84 20.95
C ALA A 36 6.42 -1.41 20.95
N GLY A 37 6.02 -0.56 20.00
CA GLY A 37 4.62 -0.14 19.82
C GLY A 37 3.68 -1.30 19.47
N ILE A 38 4.12 -2.20 18.59
CA ILE A 38 3.38 -3.43 18.25
C ILE A 38 3.25 -4.33 19.47
N ASN A 39 4.35 -4.61 20.18
CA ASN A 39 4.33 -5.44 21.40
C ASN A 39 3.37 -4.87 22.46
N ALA A 40 3.36 -3.55 22.65
CA ALA A 40 2.46 -2.89 23.60
C ALA A 40 0.98 -3.07 23.20
N SER A 41 0.66 -2.96 21.91
CA SER A 41 -0.70 -3.17 21.40
C SER A 41 -1.14 -4.63 21.56
N GLU A 42 -0.23 -5.56 21.31
CA GLU A 42 -0.45 -7.01 21.40
C GLU A 42 -0.63 -7.50 22.85
N ALA A 43 -0.01 -6.83 23.82
CA ALA A 43 -0.18 -7.12 25.24
C ALA A 43 -1.63 -6.94 25.73
N ALA A 44 -2.45 -6.14 25.04
CA ALA A 44 -3.86 -5.92 25.36
C ALA A 44 -4.77 -7.14 25.07
N GLY A 45 -4.22 -8.21 24.48
CA GLY A 45 -4.90 -9.49 24.30
C GLY A 45 -4.81 -10.05 22.87
N ALA A 46 -5.20 -11.31 22.73
CA ALA A 46 -5.23 -12.02 21.45
C ALA A 46 -6.31 -11.43 20.53
N ARG A 47 -5.88 -10.75 19.45
CA ARG A 47 -6.74 -10.15 18.43
C ARG A 47 -6.01 -10.16 17.10
N ARG A 48 -6.75 -10.31 16.01
CA ARG A 48 -6.25 -9.98 14.66
C ARG A 48 -6.07 -8.47 14.58
N ARG A 49 -4.93 -8.01 14.07
CA ARG A 49 -4.59 -6.59 13.97
C ARG A 49 -4.00 -6.28 12.60
N THR A 50 -4.60 -5.29 11.93
CA THR A 50 -3.96 -4.60 10.82
C THR A 50 -3.14 -3.46 11.41
N PHE A 51 -1.82 -3.52 11.30
CA PHE A 51 -0.93 -2.47 11.77
C PHE A 51 -0.71 -1.46 10.65
N VAL A 52 -0.80 -0.18 10.99
CA VAL A 52 -0.81 0.92 10.03
C VAL A 52 0.25 1.92 10.44
N LEU A 53 1.24 2.10 9.58
CA LEU A 53 2.34 3.03 9.77
C LEU A 53 2.25 4.14 8.72
N ALA A 54 1.58 5.24 9.07
CA ALA A 54 1.50 6.43 8.22
C ALA A 54 2.65 7.41 8.50
N SER A 55 3.85 6.87 8.72
CA SER A 55 5.08 7.62 9.02
C SER A 55 6.26 6.96 8.33
N THR A 56 7.16 7.78 7.84
CA THR A 56 8.37 7.38 7.12
C THR A 56 9.53 8.29 7.54
N THR A 57 10.73 8.03 7.03
CA THR A 57 11.89 8.90 7.20
C THR A 57 12.68 9.02 5.90
N GLU A 58 13.16 10.22 5.61
CA GLU A 58 14.08 10.50 4.51
C GLU A 58 15.56 10.31 4.89
N ASP A 59 15.88 10.18 6.19
CA ASP A 59 17.27 10.06 6.67
C ASP A 59 17.99 8.79 6.19
N ASP A 60 17.23 7.77 5.76
CA ASP A 60 17.72 6.52 5.18
C ASP A 60 17.62 6.50 3.64
N THR A 61 17.57 7.68 2.98
CA THR A 61 17.40 7.84 1.52
C THR A 61 18.68 8.44 0.88
N PRO A 62 19.10 8.01 -0.33
CA PRO A 62 18.53 6.92 -1.10
C PRO A 62 18.98 5.56 -0.57
N HIS A 63 18.04 4.62 -0.50
CA HIS A 63 18.30 3.21 -0.29
C HIS A 63 18.18 2.40 -1.57
N ASP A 64 17.62 2.94 -2.68
CA ASP A 64 17.51 2.25 -3.99
C ASP A 64 16.91 0.84 -3.84
N GLY A 65 15.82 0.75 -3.07
CA GLY A 65 15.12 -0.49 -2.71
C GLY A 65 15.81 -1.39 -1.66
N ALA A 66 17.03 -1.08 -1.22
CA ALA A 66 17.75 -1.87 -0.23
C ALA A 66 17.11 -1.84 1.17
N PRO A 67 17.24 -2.92 1.95
CA PRO A 67 16.69 -2.98 3.29
C PRO A 67 17.40 -2.02 4.25
N THR A 68 16.62 -1.24 4.99
CA THR A 68 17.08 -0.41 6.12
C THR A 68 16.88 -1.14 7.44
N SER A 69 17.42 -0.61 8.53
CA SER A 69 17.12 -1.11 9.89
C SER A 69 15.61 -1.20 10.13
N TRP A 70 14.88 -0.17 9.71
CA TRP A 70 13.44 -0.10 9.92
C TRP A 70 12.66 -1.04 9.00
N SER A 71 12.97 -1.10 7.70
CA SER A 71 12.28 -1.99 6.76
C SER A 71 12.54 -3.47 7.07
N SER A 72 13.77 -3.81 7.48
CA SER A 72 14.14 -5.16 7.90
C SER A 72 13.35 -5.61 9.14
N GLU A 73 13.16 -4.70 10.11
CA GLU A 73 12.35 -5.00 11.29
C GLU A 73 10.86 -5.18 10.92
N LEU A 74 10.33 -4.38 9.99
CA LEU A 74 8.98 -4.57 9.44
C LEU A 74 8.84 -5.95 8.78
N ASP A 75 9.82 -6.38 7.99
CA ASP A 75 9.81 -7.70 7.35
C ASP A 75 9.81 -8.83 8.38
N GLN A 76 10.65 -8.74 9.41
CA GLN A 76 10.67 -9.73 10.51
C GLN A 76 9.38 -9.73 11.33
N LEU A 77 8.79 -8.55 11.58
CA LEU A 77 7.51 -8.43 12.28
C LEU A 77 6.37 -9.04 11.45
N ALA A 78 6.36 -8.78 10.14
CA ALA A 78 5.38 -9.33 9.21
C ALA A 78 5.46 -10.85 9.16
N ALA A 79 6.65 -11.42 9.02
CA ALA A 79 6.89 -12.87 8.98
C ALA A 79 6.69 -13.55 10.34
N GLY A 80 6.50 -12.79 11.43
CA GLY A 80 6.36 -13.34 12.79
C GLY A 80 7.67 -13.82 13.42
N VAL A 81 8.82 -13.46 12.84
CA VAL A 81 10.15 -13.77 13.37
C VAL A 81 10.51 -12.80 14.52
N SER A 82 10.12 -11.53 14.40
CA SER A 82 10.29 -10.51 15.45
C SER A 82 8.98 -10.25 16.22
N GLY A 83 9.10 -9.46 17.28
CA GLY A 83 8.06 -9.23 18.28
C GLY A 83 8.06 -10.28 19.40
N VAL A 84 7.32 -9.98 20.46
CA VAL A 84 7.08 -10.90 21.58
C VAL A 84 6.20 -12.07 21.12
N GLN A 85 5.17 -11.79 20.33
CA GLN A 85 4.35 -12.83 19.70
C GLN A 85 4.99 -13.29 18.40
N LYS A 86 5.16 -14.61 18.24
CA LYS A 86 5.70 -15.23 17.02
C LYS A 86 4.57 -15.63 16.08
N SER A 87 3.95 -14.64 15.45
CA SER A 87 2.84 -14.82 14.51
C SER A 87 2.94 -13.83 13.36
N PRO A 88 2.55 -14.21 12.13
CA PRO A 88 2.51 -13.30 11.00
C PRO A 88 1.61 -12.08 11.24
N ARG A 89 2.01 -10.92 10.71
CA ARG A 89 1.31 -9.63 10.88
C ARG A 89 0.97 -9.01 9.54
N LEU A 90 -0.21 -8.40 9.47
CA LEU A 90 -0.60 -7.57 8.33
C LEU A 90 -0.17 -6.13 8.59
N LEU A 91 0.84 -5.65 7.85
CA LEU A 91 1.44 -4.33 7.99
C LEU A 91 1.21 -3.48 6.74
N LEU A 92 0.78 -2.25 6.93
CA LEU A 92 0.66 -1.23 5.89
C LEU A 92 1.54 -0.05 6.24
N VAL A 93 2.18 0.53 5.22
CA VAL A 93 3.10 1.66 5.36
C VAL A 93 2.88 2.66 4.22
N SER A 94 2.92 3.95 4.54
CA SER A 94 2.84 5.03 3.53
C SER A 94 4.12 5.12 2.70
N ALA A 95 4.01 5.47 1.42
CA ALA A 95 5.17 5.59 0.52
C ALA A 95 6.10 6.78 0.81
N GLY A 96 5.69 7.72 1.68
CA GLY A 96 6.41 8.99 1.89
C GLY A 96 5.87 10.11 1.02
N ASN A 97 6.22 11.35 1.35
CA ASN A 97 5.66 12.54 0.70
C ASN A 97 6.73 13.37 0.01
N SER A 98 6.45 13.83 -1.20
CA SER A 98 7.37 14.68 -1.96
C SER A 98 7.45 16.10 -1.39
N ASP A 99 8.64 16.70 -1.45
CA ASP A 99 8.82 18.11 -1.12
C ASP A 99 8.18 18.98 -2.21
N GLN A 100 7.09 19.64 -1.84
CA GLN A 100 6.30 20.53 -2.68
C GLN A 100 7.14 21.63 -3.35
N ASN A 101 8.26 22.06 -2.74
CA ASN A 101 9.12 23.10 -3.30
C ASN A 101 9.92 22.65 -4.53
N LYS A 102 10.02 21.34 -4.78
CA LYS A 102 10.64 20.79 -6.00
C LYS A 102 9.73 20.91 -7.23
N PHE A 103 8.48 21.33 -7.06
CA PHE A 103 7.46 21.31 -8.12
C PHE A 103 7.26 22.67 -8.78
N GLY A 104 7.16 22.65 -10.10
CA GLY A 104 6.55 23.72 -10.88
C GLY A 104 5.02 23.60 -10.91
N ASN A 105 4.38 24.41 -11.75
CA ASN A 105 2.93 24.38 -11.99
C ASN A 105 2.52 23.53 -13.20
N GLY A 106 3.45 22.77 -13.76
CA GLY A 106 3.28 22.02 -15.01
C GLY A 106 3.34 20.51 -14.82
N ASP A 107 4.04 19.82 -15.73
CA ASP A 107 4.23 18.38 -15.64
C ASP A 107 5.00 18.01 -14.35
N TYR A 108 4.32 17.30 -13.46
CA TYR A 108 4.80 16.98 -12.11
C TYR A 108 5.34 15.57 -11.99
N LEU A 109 5.00 14.67 -12.93
CA LEU A 109 5.41 13.27 -12.88
C LEU A 109 6.93 13.09 -12.96
N PRO A 110 7.70 13.88 -13.74
CA PRO A 110 9.16 13.81 -13.71
C PRO A 110 9.76 14.11 -12.33
N VAL A 111 9.14 15.00 -11.54
CA VAL A 111 9.56 15.28 -10.16
C VAL A 111 9.21 14.11 -9.24
N CYS A 112 8.04 13.48 -9.45
CA CYS A 112 7.66 12.28 -8.72
C CYS A 112 8.59 11.08 -9.00
N ASP A 113 9.05 10.94 -10.24
CA ASP A 113 9.92 9.86 -10.72
C ASP A 113 11.41 10.09 -10.44
N ASP A 114 11.78 11.26 -9.91
CA ASP A 114 13.17 11.60 -9.61
C ASP A 114 13.73 10.64 -8.54
N PRO A 115 14.94 10.07 -8.74
CA PRO A 115 15.57 9.20 -7.73
C PRO A 115 15.73 9.85 -6.35
N ASP A 116 15.92 11.17 -6.26
CA ASP A 116 16.00 11.91 -5.00
C ASP A 116 14.61 12.16 -4.37
N ASN A 117 13.56 11.61 -4.98
CA ASN A 117 12.18 11.60 -4.52
C ASN A 117 11.64 10.16 -4.44
N GLU A 118 12.52 9.18 -4.21
CA GLU A 118 12.13 7.79 -4.06
C GLU A 118 11.27 7.52 -2.82
N VAL A 119 10.52 6.42 -2.85
CA VAL A 119 9.79 5.86 -1.70
C VAL A 119 10.69 5.85 -0.47
N GLU A 120 10.18 6.38 0.65
CA GLU A 120 10.94 6.52 1.90
C GLU A 120 10.99 5.22 2.73
N SER A 121 11.99 5.11 3.60
CA SER A 121 12.06 4.07 4.62
C SER A 121 10.88 4.18 5.61
N PRO A 122 10.18 3.10 5.97
CA PRO A 122 10.47 1.68 5.68
C PRO A 122 9.59 1.07 4.57
N ALA A 123 9.04 1.89 3.67
CA ALA A 123 8.02 1.44 2.71
C ALA A 123 8.54 0.46 1.63
N GLN A 124 9.85 0.31 1.50
CA GLN A 124 10.49 -0.70 0.66
C GLN A 124 10.49 -2.12 1.24
N ALA A 125 10.02 -2.32 2.49
CA ALA A 125 9.90 -3.65 3.09
C ALA A 125 9.14 -4.66 2.19
N TRP A 126 9.65 -5.89 2.08
CA TRP A 126 9.09 -6.94 1.21
C TRP A 126 7.68 -7.38 1.62
N ASN A 127 7.47 -7.55 2.92
CA ASN A 127 6.30 -8.19 3.50
C ASN A 127 5.17 -7.19 3.80
N ALA A 128 5.53 -5.93 4.08
CA ALA A 128 4.56 -4.85 4.30
C ALA A 128 3.96 -4.33 2.98
N ILE A 129 2.70 -3.89 3.03
CA ILE A 129 2.02 -3.26 1.89
C ILE A 129 2.38 -1.77 1.91
N CYS A 130 3.13 -1.32 0.91
CA CYS A 130 3.39 0.08 0.65
C CYS A 130 2.22 0.72 -0.08
N VAL A 131 1.75 1.85 0.45
CA VAL A 131 0.61 2.58 -0.08
C VAL A 131 1.06 3.94 -0.59
N GLY A 132 1.04 4.10 -1.91
CA GLY A 132 1.17 5.39 -2.57
C GLY A 132 -0.17 6.13 -2.64
N ALA A 133 -0.15 7.34 -3.18
CA ALA A 133 -1.35 8.17 -3.32
C ALA A 133 -1.69 8.42 -4.80
N CYS A 134 -2.96 8.22 -5.16
CA CYS A 134 -3.58 8.73 -6.38
C CYS A 134 -4.61 9.80 -6.01
N THR A 135 -5.21 10.47 -6.99
CA THR A 135 -6.29 11.41 -6.70
C THR A 135 -7.40 11.44 -7.73
N GLU A 136 -8.63 11.43 -7.23
CA GLU A 136 -9.88 11.70 -7.92
C GLU A 136 -10.38 13.13 -7.61
N LYS A 137 -9.67 13.89 -6.76
CA LYS A 137 -10.07 15.24 -6.33
C LYS A 137 -9.58 16.29 -7.32
N ASN A 138 -10.54 16.92 -7.99
CA ASN A 138 -10.29 17.97 -8.97
C ASN A 138 -11.25 19.16 -8.90
N VAL A 139 -12.06 19.28 -7.85
CA VAL A 139 -13.07 20.34 -7.74
C VAL A 139 -12.70 21.30 -6.62
N LEU A 140 -12.66 22.60 -6.95
CA LEU A 140 -12.61 23.69 -5.99
C LEU A 140 -14.01 24.29 -5.79
N PRO A 141 -14.31 24.85 -4.60
CA PRO A 141 -15.52 25.62 -4.35
C PRO A 141 -15.70 26.75 -5.36
N VAL A 142 -16.96 27.08 -5.66
CA VAL A 142 -17.28 28.19 -6.57
C VAL A 142 -16.71 29.49 -6.03
N GLY A 143 -15.97 30.22 -6.86
CA GLY A 143 -15.36 31.50 -6.51
C GLY A 143 -13.94 31.39 -5.93
N GLU A 144 -13.45 30.18 -5.64
CA GLU A 144 -12.04 29.98 -5.27
C GLU A 144 -11.16 29.86 -6.52
N PRO A 145 -10.10 30.67 -6.64
CA PRO A 145 -9.22 30.64 -7.80
C PRO A 145 -8.26 29.44 -7.77
N GLY A 146 -7.81 29.04 -8.95
CA GLY A 146 -6.78 28.02 -9.14
C GLY A 146 -7.29 26.78 -9.86
N THR A 147 -6.36 25.88 -10.16
CA THR A 147 -6.65 24.60 -10.82
C THR A 147 -5.94 23.47 -10.10
N PRO A 148 -6.56 22.30 -9.93
CA PRO A 148 -5.87 21.12 -9.42
C PRO A 148 -4.66 20.78 -10.29
N LEU A 149 -3.56 20.36 -9.68
CA LEU A 149 -2.31 20.03 -10.38
C LEU A 149 -2.41 18.68 -11.10
N ALA A 150 -2.82 17.63 -10.38
CA ALA A 150 -2.95 16.30 -10.94
C ALA A 150 -4.30 16.10 -11.63
N SER A 151 -4.29 15.31 -12.71
CA SER A 151 -5.51 14.85 -13.38
C SER A 151 -6.24 13.80 -12.54
N VAL A 152 -7.57 13.72 -12.71
CA VAL A 152 -8.41 12.69 -12.07
C VAL A 152 -7.92 11.30 -12.44
N GLY A 153 -7.74 10.47 -11.42
CA GLY A 153 -7.27 9.08 -11.53
C GLY A 153 -5.77 8.94 -11.75
N ASP A 154 -4.97 10.01 -11.70
CA ASP A 154 -3.50 9.95 -11.80
C ASP A 154 -2.83 9.91 -10.41
N LEU A 155 -1.49 9.88 -10.41
CA LEU A 155 -0.68 9.97 -9.19
C LEU A 155 -0.99 11.27 -8.45
N ALA A 156 -1.21 11.22 -7.14
CA ALA A 156 -1.26 12.42 -6.34
C ALA A 156 0.14 13.05 -6.34
N PRO A 157 0.28 14.38 -6.49
CA PRO A 157 1.59 15.01 -6.65
C PRO A 157 2.48 14.90 -5.41
N SER A 158 1.88 14.64 -4.24
CA SER A 158 2.61 14.35 -3.01
C SER A 158 3.20 12.94 -2.95
N SER A 159 2.79 12.01 -3.82
CA SER A 159 3.24 10.62 -3.72
C SER A 159 4.66 10.45 -4.27
N ARG A 160 5.51 9.78 -3.49
CA ARG A 160 6.81 9.29 -3.96
C ARG A 160 6.67 8.00 -4.78
N THR A 161 7.65 7.72 -5.63
CA THR A 161 7.68 6.57 -6.55
C THR A 161 8.94 5.73 -6.33
N ALA A 162 8.97 4.48 -6.78
CA ALA A 162 10.21 3.70 -6.68
C ALA A 162 11.24 4.18 -7.72
N SER A 163 12.50 4.33 -7.30
CA SER A 163 13.65 4.60 -8.17
C SER A 163 14.20 3.33 -8.82
N TRP A 164 13.96 2.16 -8.22
CA TRP A 164 14.48 0.85 -8.65
C TRP A 164 13.53 0.09 -9.56
N SER A 165 14.09 -0.89 -10.30
CA SER A 165 13.32 -1.81 -11.14
C SER A 165 13.88 -3.25 -11.16
N SER A 166 14.82 -3.56 -10.28
CA SER A 166 15.64 -4.78 -10.30
C SER A 166 15.22 -5.76 -9.18
N TYR A 167 16.18 -6.47 -8.58
CA TYR A 167 16.04 -7.57 -7.60
C TYR A 167 15.31 -7.22 -6.28
N TRP A 168 14.86 -5.98 -6.15
CA TRP A 168 14.09 -5.45 -5.02
C TRP A 168 12.57 -5.55 -5.24
N PRO A 169 11.74 -5.44 -4.19
CA PRO A 169 10.31 -5.63 -4.33
C PRO A 169 9.69 -4.48 -5.13
N LEU A 170 8.66 -4.77 -5.93
CA LEU A 170 7.89 -3.72 -6.61
C LEU A 170 7.14 -2.86 -5.59
N LYS A 171 7.37 -1.54 -5.63
CA LYS A 171 6.74 -0.55 -4.73
C LYS A 171 6.30 0.70 -5.51
N PRO A 172 5.23 1.41 -5.06
CA PRO A 172 4.30 0.97 -4.00
C PRO A 172 3.55 -0.31 -4.39
N ASP A 173 2.91 -1.01 -3.45
CA ASP A 173 2.10 -2.19 -3.80
C ASP A 173 0.78 -1.74 -4.44
N VAL A 174 0.18 -0.67 -3.90
CA VAL A 174 -1.12 -0.11 -4.33
C VAL A 174 -1.15 1.40 -4.15
N VAL A 175 -2.11 2.07 -4.78
CA VAL A 175 -2.39 3.50 -4.58
C VAL A 175 -3.86 3.74 -4.22
N LEU A 176 -4.11 4.71 -3.34
CA LEU A 176 -5.47 5.15 -2.98
C LEU A 176 -5.54 6.68 -2.91
N GLU A 177 -6.74 7.24 -2.78
CA GLU A 177 -6.96 8.68 -2.67
C GLU A 177 -6.07 9.32 -1.58
N GLY A 178 -5.20 10.25 -1.98
CA GLY A 178 -4.43 11.11 -1.08
C GLY A 178 -4.79 12.58 -1.21
N GLY A 179 -5.63 12.97 -2.16
CA GLY A 179 -5.89 14.37 -2.46
C GLY A 179 -4.92 14.95 -3.49
N ASN A 180 -5.09 16.25 -3.73
CA ASN A 180 -4.42 16.97 -4.81
C ASN A 180 -3.89 18.31 -4.33
N TRP A 181 -2.99 18.90 -5.10
CA TRP A 181 -2.51 20.27 -4.89
C TRP A 181 -3.22 21.22 -5.85
N VAL A 182 -3.24 22.51 -5.51
CA VAL A 182 -3.80 23.58 -6.33
C VAL A 182 -2.69 24.47 -6.87
N VAL A 183 -2.75 24.77 -8.16
CA VAL A 183 -1.99 25.83 -8.80
C VAL A 183 -2.81 27.11 -8.72
N ASN A 184 -2.33 28.09 -7.95
CA ASN A 184 -3.01 29.38 -7.77
C ASN A 184 -1.99 30.52 -7.58
N GLY A 185 -1.07 30.67 -8.52
CA GLY A 185 0.01 31.67 -8.43
C GLY A 185 1.33 31.14 -9.00
N PRO A 186 2.46 31.82 -8.76
CA PRO A 186 3.78 31.27 -9.07
C PRO A 186 4.03 29.96 -8.31
N PRO A 187 4.90 29.07 -8.81
CA PRO A 187 5.28 27.85 -8.08
C PRO A 187 5.77 28.13 -6.65
N PRO A 188 5.62 27.17 -5.73
CA PRO A 188 5.08 25.82 -5.97
C PRO A 188 3.54 25.74 -5.88
N PRO A 189 2.93 24.68 -6.45
CA PRO A 189 1.54 24.33 -6.19
C PRO A 189 1.31 24.09 -4.69
N MET A 190 0.12 24.36 -4.15
CA MET A 190 -0.17 24.37 -2.71
C MET A 190 -1.19 23.33 -2.27
N LYS A 191 -1.19 22.96 -0.99
CA LYS A 191 -2.28 22.13 -0.42
C LYS A 191 -3.58 22.92 -0.36
N HIS A 192 -4.71 22.23 -0.56
CA HIS A 192 -6.04 22.83 -0.46
C HIS A 192 -7.02 21.92 0.28
N ALA A 193 -7.86 22.49 1.16
CA ALA A 193 -8.79 21.71 1.98
C ALA A 193 -9.84 20.97 1.14
N ALA A 194 -10.37 21.61 0.09
CA ALA A 194 -11.32 20.98 -0.85
C ALA A 194 -10.70 19.83 -1.66
N LEU A 195 -9.37 19.84 -1.81
CA LEU A 195 -8.61 18.81 -2.48
C LEU A 195 -7.98 17.81 -1.49
N SER A 196 -8.35 17.85 -0.21
CA SER A 196 -7.93 16.91 0.85
C SER A 196 -9.08 16.03 1.30
N LEU A 197 -8.79 14.95 2.05
CA LEU A 197 -9.80 14.07 2.63
C LEU A 197 -10.28 14.58 3.98
N LEU A 198 -11.58 14.43 4.27
CA LEU A 198 -12.16 14.78 5.56
C LEU A 198 -11.90 13.67 6.58
N THR A 199 -11.49 14.04 7.80
CA THR A 199 -11.28 13.12 8.92
C THR A 199 -11.73 13.73 10.24
N THR A 200 -11.79 12.93 11.31
CA THR A 200 -12.09 13.39 12.68
C THR A 200 -10.90 14.09 13.30
N ASP A 201 -11.16 15.12 14.12
CA ASP A 201 -10.11 15.82 14.84
C ASP A 201 -9.86 15.22 16.24
N HIS A 202 -8.58 15.15 16.63
CA HIS A 202 -8.16 14.69 17.97
C HIS A 202 -8.59 15.64 19.12
N THR A 203 -8.98 16.88 18.83
CA THR A 203 -9.43 17.88 19.82
C THR A 203 -10.95 17.87 20.04
N TYR A 204 -11.67 16.86 19.53
CA TYR A 204 -13.09 16.71 19.78
C TYR A 204 -13.43 16.78 21.29
N PRO A 205 -14.47 17.54 21.71
CA PRO A 205 -15.49 18.17 20.88
C PRO A 205 -15.19 19.59 20.38
N ALA A 206 -14.03 20.19 20.69
CA ALA A 206 -13.72 21.57 20.31
C ALA A 206 -13.71 21.78 18.78
N ARG A 207 -13.13 20.82 18.05
CA ARG A 207 -13.26 20.70 16.60
C ARG A 207 -13.67 19.28 16.27
N ALA A 208 -14.70 19.11 15.43
CA ALA A 208 -15.21 17.79 15.07
C ALA A 208 -14.42 17.16 13.92
N PHE A 209 -14.10 17.97 12.90
CA PHE A 209 -13.48 17.50 11.67
C PHE A 209 -12.29 18.36 11.29
N THR A 210 -11.36 17.73 10.58
CA THR A 210 -10.20 18.34 9.95
C THR A 210 -9.93 17.64 8.63
N THR A 211 -8.93 18.10 7.89
CA THR A 211 -8.48 17.45 6.65
C THR A 211 -7.21 16.65 6.87
N VAL A 212 -7.09 15.55 6.14
CA VAL A 212 -5.87 14.73 6.00
C VAL A 212 -5.63 14.51 4.51
N GLY A 213 -4.39 14.30 4.10
CA GLY A 213 -4.07 14.05 2.71
C GLY A 213 -2.83 13.19 2.55
N GLU A 214 -2.34 13.19 1.32
CA GLU A 214 -1.11 12.58 0.87
C GLU A 214 -1.09 11.07 1.13
N THR A 215 0.10 10.47 1.22
CA THR A 215 0.23 9.02 1.39
C THR A 215 -0.28 8.54 2.75
N SER A 216 -0.28 9.39 3.78
CA SER A 216 -0.87 9.08 5.09
C SER A 216 -2.38 8.84 5.00
N ALA A 217 -3.11 9.67 4.26
CA ALA A 217 -4.55 9.48 4.06
C ALA A 217 -4.86 8.25 3.19
N ALA A 218 -4.09 8.05 2.12
CA ALA A 218 -4.20 6.85 1.28
C ALA A 218 -3.97 5.57 2.10
N THR A 219 -2.98 5.57 3.00
CA THR A 219 -2.66 4.45 3.90
C THR A 219 -3.79 4.18 4.89
N ALA A 220 -4.41 5.23 5.45
CA ALA A 220 -5.57 5.07 6.33
C ALA A 220 -6.80 4.47 5.60
N LEU A 221 -7.03 4.88 4.34
CA LEU A 221 -8.08 4.29 3.51
C LEU A 221 -7.79 2.82 3.18
N ALA A 222 -6.54 2.50 2.86
CA ALA A 222 -6.10 1.13 2.59
C ALA A 222 -6.29 0.24 3.81
N ALA A 223 -5.91 0.73 4.99
CA ALA A 223 -6.10 0.04 6.26
C ALA A 223 -7.56 -0.27 6.52
N ARG A 224 -8.46 0.71 6.39
CA ARG A 224 -9.90 0.48 6.53
C ARG A 224 -10.39 -0.60 5.55
N ALA A 225 -9.98 -0.53 4.29
CA ALA A 225 -10.42 -1.45 3.26
C ALA A 225 -9.97 -2.89 3.54
N ILE A 226 -8.68 -3.09 3.82
CA ILE A 226 -8.10 -4.41 4.06
C ILE A 226 -8.51 -5.01 5.43
N THR A 227 -8.69 -4.18 6.47
CA THR A 227 -9.26 -4.65 7.74
C THR A 227 -10.69 -5.15 7.56
N ASN A 228 -11.49 -4.46 6.74
CA ASN A 228 -12.84 -4.93 6.41
C ASN A 228 -12.82 -6.20 5.55
N LEU A 229 -11.80 -6.39 4.71
CA LEU A 229 -11.59 -7.67 4.00
C LEU A 229 -11.31 -8.80 4.99
N TRP A 230 -10.38 -8.57 5.93
CA TRP A 230 -10.00 -9.58 6.91
C TRP A 230 -11.11 -9.90 7.91
N ALA A 231 -11.95 -8.91 8.24
CA ALA A 231 -13.13 -9.12 9.07
C ALA A 231 -14.14 -10.07 8.42
N ASP A 232 -14.25 -10.06 7.08
CA ASP A 232 -15.15 -10.94 6.34
C ASP A 232 -14.54 -12.34 6.11
N TYR A 233 -13.22 -12.46 6.13
CA TYR A 233 -12.49 -13.73 6.04
C TYR A 233 -11.54 -13.96 7.23
N PRO A 234 -12.07 -14.09 8.46
CA PRO A 234 -11.27 -14.07 9.69
C PRO A 234 -10.34 -15.28 9.88
N ALA A 235 -10.50 -16.33 9.08
CA ALA A 235 -9.68 -17.54 9.12
C ALA A 235 -8.49 -17.53 8.14
N LEU A 236 -8.46 -16.59 7.18
CA LEU A 236 -7.34 -16.48 6.23
C LEU A 236 -6.11 -15.86 6.89
N TRP A 237 -4.93 -16.25 6.40
CA TRP A 237 -3.66 -15.70 6.90
C TRP A 237 -3.45 -14.26 6.41
N PRO A 238 -2.66 -13.44 7.11
CA PRO A 238 -2.26 -12.10 6.67
C PRO A 238 -1.77 -12.05 5.22
N GLU A 239 -0.96 -13.03 4.81
CA GLU A 239 -0.40 -13.20 3.47
C GLU A 239 -1.50 -13.34 2.41
N THR A 240 -2.52 -14.13 2.72
CA THR A 240 -3.65 -14.36 1.82
C THR A 240 -4.52 -13.12 1.71
N ILE A 241 -4.75 -12.41 2.82
CA ILE A 241 -5.48 -11.14 2.81
C ILE A 241 -4.73 -10.08 2.00
N ARG A 242 -3.40 -9.99 2.16
CA ARG A 242 -2.54 -9.15 1.30
C ARG A 242 -2.69 -9.53 -0.17
N ALA A 243 -2.62 -10.83 -0.50
CA ALA A 243 -2.75 -11.31 -1.87
C ALA A 243 -4.09 -10.89 -2.50
N LEU A 244 -5.20 -11.13 -1.79
CA LEU A 244 -6.54 -10.75 -2.26
C LEU A 244 -6.66 -9.23 -2.45
N PHE A 245 -6.16 -8.45 -1.51
CA PHE A 245 -6.22 -7.00 -1.57
C PHE A 245 -5.40 -6.43 -2.73
N VAL A 246 -4.11 -6.78 -2.84
CA VAL A 246 -3.22 -6.25 -3.88
C VAL A 246 -3.59 -6.78 -5.27
N SER A 247 -3.97 -8.05 -5.41
CA SER A 247 -4.37 -8.61 -6.71
C SER A 247 -5.71 -8.09 -7.23
N SER A 248 -6.56 -7.57 -6.34
CA SER A 248 -7.80 -6.88 -6.73
C SER A 248 -7.53 -5.58 -7.48
N ALA A 249 -6.36 -4.97 -7.28
CA ALA A 249 -6.05 -3.63 -7.77
C ALA A 249 -6.02 -3.52 -9.29
N ARG A 250 -6.46 -2.36 -9.80
CA ARG A 250 -6.49 -2.01 -11.21
C ARG A 250 -5.96 -0.61 -11.43
N TRP A 251 -5.15 -0.43 -12.46
CA TRP A 251 -4.84 0.90 -12.98
C TRP A 251 -6.09 1.54 -13.57
N THR A 252 -6.30 2.81 -13.21
CA THR A 252 -7.33 3.68 -13.79
C THR A 252 -7.07 3.89 -15.29
N GLU A 253 -8.05 4.44 -16.00
CA GLU A 253 -7.86 4.83 -17.40
C GLU A 253 -6.72 5.85 -17.53
N ARG A 254 -6.65 6.81 -16.60
CA ARG A 254 -5.60 7.83 -16.59
C ARG A 254 -4.21 7.24 -16.38
N MET A 255 -4.04 6.31 -15.43
CA MET A 255 -2.77 5.60 -15.24
C MET A 255 -2.33 4.84 -16.49
N ARG A 256 -3.28 4.19 -17.18
CA ARG A 256 -3.01 3.45 -18.43
C ARG A 256 -2.71 4.38 -19.61
N SER A 257 -3.17 5.62 -19.58
CA SER A 257 -2.92 6.60 -20.65
C SER A 257 -1.44 6.97 -20.80
N HIS A 258 -0.62 6.66 -19.79
CA HIS A 258 0.86 6.80 -19.85
C HIS A 258 1.54 5.69 -20.68
N LEU A 259 0.79 4.67 -21.11
CA LEU A 259 1.29 3.64 -22.01
C LEU A 259 1.15 4.07 -23.47
N PRO A 260 2.06 3.63 -24.36
CA PRO A 260 1.84 3.78 -25.80
C PRO A 260 0.64 2.94 -26.26
N ALA A 261 0.09 3.24 -27.44
CA ALA A 261 -1.10 2.57 -27.99
C ALA A 261 -0.99 1.03 -28.05
N ASN A 262 0.22 0.50 -28.29
CA ASN A 262 0.52 -0.93 -28.32
C ASN A 262 1.66 -1.25 -27.32
N PRO A 263 1.36 -1.45 -26.03
CA PRO A 263 2.39 -1.59 -25.02
C PRO A 263 2.99 -3.01 -24.99
N GLY A 264 4.30 -3.10 -25.26
CA GLY A 264 5.12 -4.25 -24.86
C GLY A 264 5.42 -4.31 -23.36
N LYS A 265 5.91 -5.46 -22.86
CA LYS A 265 6.17 -5.74 -21.43
C LYS A 265 7.01 -4.66 -20.73
N GLY A 266 8.04 -4.12 -21.40
CA GLY A 266 8.93 -3.10 -20.84
C GLY A 266 8.25 -1.76 -20.51
N HIS A 267 7.15 -1.41 -21.20
CA HIS A 267 6.45 -0.15 -20.99
C HIS A 267 5.67 -0.09 -19.67
N PHE A 268 5.43 -1.23 -19.03
CA PHE A 268 4.71 -1.29 -17.75
C PHE A 268 5.57 -0.96 -16.54
N GLY A 269 6.91 -0.96 -16.69
CA GLY A 269 7.85 -0.67 -15.60
C GLY A 269 7.53 0.65 -14.88
N PRO A 270 7.41 1.80 -15.58
CA PRO A 270 7.02 3.07 -14.97
C PRO A 270 5.69 3.02 -14.23
N LEU A 271 4.68 2.30 -14.74
CA LEU A 271 3.39 2.17 -14.06
C LEU A 271 3.52 1.42 -12.74
N PHE A 272 4.34 0.36 -12.68
CA PHE A 272 4.60 -0.33 -11.42
C PHE A 272 5.33 0.56 -10.41
N LYS A 273 6.30 1.37 -10.85
CA LYS A 273 7.05 2.29 -9.98
C LYS A 273 6.19 3.42 -9.43
N ARG A 274 5.21 3.90 -10.21
CA ARG A 274 4.29 4.97 -9.81
C ARG A 274 3.10 4.45 -9.01
N TYR A 275 2.48 3.37 -9.47
CA TYR A 275 1.14 2.97 -9.04
C TYR A 275 1.07 1.58 -8.42
N GLY A 276 2.17 0.82 -8.43
CA GLY A 276 2.13 -0.60 -8.08
C GLY A 276 1.14 -1.35 -8.98
N PHE A 277 0.24 -2.09 -8.34
CA PHE A 277 -0.85 -2.78 -9.03
C PHE A 277 -2.11 -1.91 -9.25
N GLY A 278 -2.08 -0.64 -8.85
CA GLY A 278 -3.16 0.34 -9.03
C GLY A 278 -4.06 0.50 -7.80
N VAL A 279 -5.32 0.85 -8.04
CA VAL A 279 -6.32 1.09 -6.98
C VAL A 279 -7.03 -0.22 -6.61
N PRO A 280 -7.02 -0.67 -5.33
CA PRO A 280 -7.73 -1.86 -4.88
C PRO A 280 -9.23 -1.79 -5.15
N ASP A 281 -9.81 -2.91 -5.59
CA ASP A 281 -11.23 -3.04 -5.83
C ASP A 281 -11.81 -4.02 -4.79
N MET A 282 -12.51 -3.47 -3.81
CA MET A 282 -13.05 -4.25 -2.69
C MET A 282 -14.16 -5.21 -3.11
N GLU A 283 -14.91 -4.91 -4.17
CA GLU A 283 -15.87 -5.86 -4.71
C GLU A 283 -15.11 -7.05 -5.29
N ARG A 284 -14.06 -6.83 -6.07
CA ARG A 284 -13.23 -7.91 -6.60
C ARG A 284 -12.49 -8.69 -5.51
N ALA A 285 -11.98 -8.03 -4.48
CA ALA A 285 -11.29 -8.68 -3.37
C ALA A 285 -12.21 -9.61 -2.55
N ARG A 286 -13.51 -9.26 -2.46
CA ARG A 286 -14.55 -10.04 -1.76
C ARG A 286 -15.24 -11.07 -2.63
N ARG A 287 -15.21 -10.91 -3.94
CA ARG A 287 -16.03 -11.72 -4.83
C ARG A 287 -15.30 -12.99 -5.28
N SER A 288 -16.01 -14.10 -5.08
CA SER A 288 -16.24 -15.05 -6.17
C SER A 288 -17.69 -14.91 -6.65
N ALA A 289 -18.05 -13.77 -7.24
CA ALA A 289 -19.41 -13.52 -7.75
C ALA A 289 -19.74 -14.45 -8.93
N SER A 290 -20.98 -14.43 -9.42
CA SER A 290 -21.45 -15.29 -10.52
C SER A 290 -20.60 -15.26 -11.80
N ASN A 291 -19.66 -14.32 -11.92
CA ASN A 291 -18.75 -14.15 -13.06
C ASN A 291 -17.25 -14.09 -12.67
N ALA A 292 -16.87 -14.41 -11.43
CA ALA A 292 -15.48 -14.45 -11.00
C ALA A 292 -15.26 -15.61 -10.02
N LEU A 293 -14.26 -16.45 -10.27
CA LEU A 293 -13.83 -17.49 -9.34
C LEU A 293 -12.46 -17.11 -8.78
N THR A 294 -12.36 -17.02 -7.45
CA THR A 294 -11.10 -16.84 -6.75
C THR A 294 -10.73 -18.13 -6.04
N LEU A 295 -9.68 -18.79 -6.51
CA LEU A 295 -9.12 -19.98 -5.90
C LEU A 295 -8.01 -19.57 -4.92
N ILE A 296 -8.08 -20.06 -3.69
CA ILE A 296 -7.13 -19.74 -2.63
C ILE A 296 -6.44 -21.03 -2.19
N VAL A 297 -5.12 -21.01 -2.20
CA VAL A 297 -4.29 -22.06 -1.60
C VAL A 297 -3.34 -21.40 -0.61
N GLN A 298 -3.27 -21.96 0.59
CA GLN A 298 -2.35 -21.53 1.64
C GLN A 298 -1.44 -22.70 1.98
N ASP A 299 -0.14 -22.52 1.81
CA ASP A 299 0.85 -23.56 2.04
C ASP A 299 2.18 -22.91 2.47
N THR A 300 3.08 -23.73 3.00
CA THR A 300 4.43 -23.36 3.41
C THR A 300 5.46 -24.07 2.54
N ILE A 301 6.56 -23.38 2.23
CA ILE A 301 7.67 -23.91 1.43
C ILE A 301 9.00 -23.41 2.00
N THR A 302 10.01 -24.27 2.01
CA THR A 302 11.40 -23.91 2.26
C THR A 302 12.16 -23.95 0.93
N PRO A 303 12.18 -22.86 0.14
CA PRO A 303 12.63 -22.91 -1.25
C PRO A 303 14.13 -23.10 -1.41
N TYR A 304 14.92 -22.74 -0.39
CA TYR A 304 16.38 -22.78 -0.43
C TYR A 304 16.96 -23.57 0.73
N ARG A 305 18.11 -24.21 0.51
CA ARG A 305 18.93 -24.86 1.55
C ARG A 305 20.41 -24.58 1.31
N LEU A 306 21.25 -24.83 2.31
CA LEU A 306 22.71 -24.79 2.13
C LEU A 306 23.17 -25.91 1.19
N SER A 307 24.19 -25.64 0.38
CA SER A 307 24.82 -26.65 -0.47
C SER A 307 25.53 -27.73 0.36
N ASP A 308 25.37 -28.99 -0.05
CA ASP A 308 26.09 -30.12 0.57
C ASP A 308 27.61 -30.08 0.29
N SER A 309 28.05 -29.30 -0.71
CA SER A 309 29.46 -29.14 -1.07
C SER A 309 30.26 -28.21 -0.16
N GLY A 310 29.65 -27.67 0.91
CA GLY A 310 30.30 -26.79 1.89
C GLY A 310 30.59 -25.37 1.37
N GLY A 311 30.11 -25.02 0.17
CA GLY A 311 30.14 -23.66 -0.35
C GLY A 311 29.10 -22.76 0.33
N ALA A 312 29.31 -21.44 0.27
CA ALA A 312 28.37 -20.43 0.79
C ALA A 312 27.09 -20.29 -0.04
N ASP A 313 27.00 -20.98 -1.19
CA ASP A 313 25.88 -20.85 -2.11
C ASP A 313 24.65 -21.63 -1.61
N HIS A 314 23.50 -20.96 -1.63
CA HIS A 314 22.20 -21.59 -1.43
C HIS A 314 21.76 -22.32 -2.70
N VAL A 315 21.25 -23.54 -2.55
CA VAL A 315 20.68 -24.35 -3.64
C VAL A 315 19.17 -24.46 -3.49
N HIS A 316 18.47 -24.72 -4.60
CA HIS A 316 17.04 -25.02 -4.57
C HIS A 316 16.75 -26.26 -3.72
N ASN A 317 15.70 -26.19 -2.91
CA ASN A 317 15.29 -27.26 -1.98
C ASN A 317 13.93 -27.82 -2.37
N GLU A 318 12.86 -27.07 -2.10
CA GLU A 318 11.50 -27.51 -2.35
C GLU A 318 10.90 -26.84 -3.59
N MET A 319 10.05 -27.59 -4.29
CA MET A 319 9.16 -27.10 -5.34
C MET A 319 7.73 -27.53 -5.01
N ARG A 320 6.79 -26.58 -5.05
CA ARG A 320 5.36 -26.86 -4.87
C ARG A 320 4.64 -26.78 -6.21
N LEU A 321 3.98 -27.87 -6.58
CA LEU A 321 3.11 -27.94 -7.75
C LEU A 321 1.66 -27.92 -7.28
N PHE A 322 0.87 -27.00 -7.82
CA PHE A 322 -0.54 -26.85 -7.50
C PHE A 322 -1.38 -27.26 -8.70
N GLU A 323 -2.18 -28.32 -8.52
CA GLU A 323 -3.25 -28.63 -9.46
C GLU A 323 -4.43 -27.69 -9.16
N LEU A 324 -4.74 -26.80 -10.12
CA LEU A 324 -5.84 -25.87 -9.94
C LEU A 324 -7.17 -26.60 -10.11
N PRO A 325 -8.13 -26.47 -9.17
CA PRO A 325 -9.46 -27.05 -9.31
C PRO A 325 -10.27 -26.27 -10.36
N TRP A 326 -10.01 -26.57 -11.64
CA TRP A 326 -10.66 -25.90 -12.75
C TRP A 326 -12.17 -26.12 -12.72
N PRO A 327 -13.00 -25.06 -12.80
CA PRO A 327 -14.45 -25.19 -12.93
C PRO A 327 -14.79 -25.58 -14.37
N VAL A 328 -14.42 -26.79 -14.78
CA VAL A 328 -14.47 -27.25 -16.18
C VAL A 328 -15.87 -27.07 -16.79
N GLU A 329 -16.92 -27.42 -16.05
CA GLU A 329 -18.30 -27.28 -16.52
C GLU A 329 -18.69 -25.81 -16.76
N GLU A 330 -18.22 -24.88 -15.93
CA GLU A 330 -18.51 -23.46 -16.08
C GLU A 330 -17.68 -22.82 -17.20
N LEU A 331 -16.42 -23.23 -17.36
CA LEU A 331 -15.58 -22.82 -18.48
C LEU A 331 -16.16 -23.32 -19.82
N ARG A 332 -16.71 -24.54 -19.85
CA ARG A 332 -17.37 -25.09 -21.05
C ARG A 332 -18.59 -24.26 -21.48
N LYS A 333 -19.36 -23.69 -20.54
CA LYS A 333 -20.51 -22.81 -20.84
C LYS A 333 -20.10 -21.50 -21.51
N LEU A 334 -18.84 -21.07 -21.35
CA LEU A 334 -18.35 -19.81 -21.93
C LEU A 334 -18.00 -19.92 -23.43
N VAL A 335 -17.93 -21.14 -23.99
CA VAL A 335 -17.65 -21.42 -25.41
C VAL A 335 -16.42 -20.63 -25.91
N ASN A 336 -16.61 -19.65 -26.80
CA ASN A 336 -15.54 -18.88 -27.43
C ASN A 336 -15.23 -17.57 -26.67
N SER A 337 -15.78 -17.39 -25.47
CA SER A 337 -15.56 -16.16 -24.70
C SER A 337 -14.12 -16.15 -24.16
N PRO A 338 -13.36 -15.05 -24.36
CA PRO A 338 -12.02 -14.94 -23.81
C PRO A 338 -12.06 -14.93 -22.28
N VAL A 339 -11.21 -15.75 -21.66
CA VAL A 339 -11.06 -15.82 -20.19
C VAL A 339 -9.66 -15.34 -19.82
N SER A 340 -9.56 -14.56 -18.74
CA SER A 340 -8.28 -14.11 -18.19
C SER A 340 -8.03 -14.76 -16.83
N LEU A 341 -6.89 -15.43 -16.71
CA LEU A 341 -6.39 -15.94 -15.43
C LEU A 341 -5.40 -14.92 -14.84
N ARG A 342 -5.61 -14.52 -13.58
CA ARG A 342 -4.63 -13.77 -12.81
C ARG A 342 -4.16 -14.62 -11.65
N VAL A 343 -2.86 -14.91 -11.62
CA VAL A 343 -2.21 -15.63 -10.52
C VAL A 343 -1.49 -14.61 -9.65
N ALA A 344 -1.72 -14.67 -8.34
CA ALA A 344 -1.04 -13.85 -7.36
C ALA A 344 -0.35 -14.76 -6.35
N LEU A 345 0.98 -14.63 -6.25
CA LEU A 345 1.77 -15.27 -5.21
C LEU A 345 2.10 -14.22 -4.15
N SER A 346 1.79 -14.52 -2.89
CA SER A 346 2.13 -13.67 -1.76
C SER A 346 2.77 -14.55 -0.69
N THR A 347 4.04 -14.29 -0.45
CA THR A 347 4.85 -14.97 0.57
C THR A 347 5.34 -13.94 1.56
N PHE A 348 5.34 -14.30 2.84
CA PHE A 348 6.19 -13.59 3.80
C PHE A 348 7.54 -14.27 3.80
N VAL A 349 8.54 -13.51 3.38
CA VAL A 349 9.94 -13.95 3.24
C VAL A 349 10.70 -13.72 4.53
#